data_AF-A0A8C4JNM7-F1
#
_entry.id   AF-A0A8C4JNM7-F1
#
_cell.length_a   1.000
_cell.length_b   1.000
_cell.length_c   1.000
_cell.angle_alpha   90.00
_cell.angle_beta   90.00
_cell.angle_gamma   90.00
#
_symmetry.space_group_name_H-M   'P 1'
#
loop_
_entity.id
_entity.type
_entity.pdbx_description
1 polymer ?
#
loop_
_entity_poly.entity_id
_entity_poly.type
_entity_poly.pdbx_seq_one_letter_code
_entity_poly.pdbx_strand_id
1 'polypeptide(L)'
;IKGEDDALSDKHGCPAYVSPEILNTTGTYSGKSADVWSLGVMLYTLLVGRYPFHDSDPSTLFSKIRRGQFCIPDHVSPKARCLIRSLLRREPSERLTAPEILLHPWFEAVLELGYTDQETGTADQIVPEYHGDSDDISSFFC
;
A
#
# COMPACT_ATOMS: atom_id res chain seq x y z
N ILE A 1 -4.78 18.41 -6.41
CA ILE A 1 -4.76 18.16 -7.87
C ILE A 1 -5.27 16.74 -8.08
N LYS A 2 -6.47 16.57 -8.64
CA LYS A 2 -7.08 15.26 -8.90
C LYS A 2 -6.81 14.97 -10.39
N GLY A 3 -5.71 14.28 -10.67
CA GLY A 3 -5.30 13.96 -12.04
C GLY A 3 -6.23 12.90 -12.65
N GLU A 4 -6.55 13.05 -13.94
CA GLU A 4 -7.29 12.07 -14.75
C GLU A 4 -6.52 10.74 -14.93
N ASP A 5 -5.29 10.68 -14.46
CA ASP A 5 -4.35 9.54 -14.50
C ASP A 5 -4.56 8.51 -13.37
N ASP A 6 -5.39 8.81 -12.38
CA ASP A 6 -5.57 7.95 -11.20
C ASP A 6 -6.66 6.86 -11.36
N ALA A 7 -7.34 6.82 -12.51
CA ALA A 7 -8.44 5.91 -12.76
C ALA A 7 -7.96 4.57 -13.35
N LEU A 8 -8.03 3.50 -12.57
CA LEU A 8 -7.66 2.13 -13.00
C LEU A 8 -8.89 1.23 -13.17
N SER A 9 -8.77 0.20 -14.03
CA SER A 9 -9.88 -0.74 -14.36
C SER A 9 -9.48 -2.22 -14.41
N ASP A 10 -8.18 -2.53 -14.49
CA ASP A 10 -7.66 -3.89 -14.65
C ASP A 10 -7.46 -4.62 -13.30
N LYS A 11 -7.65 -5.95 -13.26
CA LYS A 11 -7.72 -6.74 -12.01
C LYS A 11 -6.65 -7.83 -11.97
N HIS A 12 -5.41 -7.44 -11.67
CA HIS A 12 -4.29 -8.36 -11.42
C HIS A 12 -3.73 -8.12 -10.01
N GLY A 13 -3.85 -9.10 -9.09
CA GLY A 13 -3.31 -8.96 -7.74
C GLY A 13 -3.54 -10.17 -6.84
N CYS A 14 -2.66 -10.35 -5.84
CA CYS A 14 -2.89 -11.33 -4.77
C CYS A 14 -4.15 -10.93 -3.99
N PRO A 15 -5.15 -11.82 -3.82
CA PRO A 15 -6.48 -11.46 -3.32
C PRO A 15 -6.48 -10.84 -1.91
N ALA A 16 -5.40 -11.03 -1.14
CA ALA A 16 -5.23 -10.43 0.19
C ALA A 16 -4.97 -8.92 0.16
N TYR A 17 -4.43 -8.36 -0.93
CA TYR A 17 -4.13 -6.93 -1.09
C TYR A 17 -5.24 -6.16 -1.81
N VAL A 18 -6.24 -6.86 -2.35
CA VAL A 18 -7.31 -6.24 -3.14
C VAL A 18 -8.20 -5.39 -2.23
N SER A 19 -8.43 -4.15 -2.64
CA SER A 19 -9.29 -3.22 -1.92
C SER A 19 -10.78 -3.47 -2.18
N PRO A 20 -11.69 -3.07 -1.27
CA PRO A 20 -13.13 -3.32 -1.40
C PRO A 20 -13.75 -2.75 -2.68
N GLU A 21 -13.26 -1.61 -3.14
CA GLU A 21 -13.74 -0.94 -4.35
C GLU A 21 -13.40 -1.73 -5.63
N ILE A 22 -12.24 -2.39 -5.69
CA ILE A 22 -11.87 -3.26 -6.83
C ILE A 22 -12.84 -4.45 -6.94
N LEU A 23 -13.33 -4.94 -5.79
CA LEU A 23 -14.30 -6.05 -5.74
C LEU A 23 -15.72 -5.61 -6.11
N ASN A 24 -16.11 -4.37 -5.78
CA ASN A 24 -17.48 -3.87 -5.96
C ASN A 24 -17.71 -3.21 -7.33
N THR A 25 -16.65 -2.76 -7.99
CA THR A 25 -16.76 -1.88 -9.16
C THR A 25 -16.55 -2.62 -10.49
N THR A 26 -17.42 -2.30 -11.46
CA THR A 26 -17.29 -2.56 -12.92
C THR A 26 -16.77 -1.34 -13.71
N GLY A 27 -16.46 -0.23 -13.02
CA GLY A 27 -15.94 1.03 -13.57
C GLY A 27 -14.56 1.43 -13.01
N THR A 28 -14.30 2.73 -12.93
CA THR A 28 -13.01 3.29 -12.50
C THR A 28 -12.91 3.45 -10.97
N TYR A 29 -11.72 3.27 -10.41
CA TYR A 29 -11.41 3.52 -9.01
C TYR A 29 -10.13 4.36 -8.88
N SER A 30 -9.90 5.00 -7.72
CA SER A 30 -8.68 5.75 -7.45
C SER A 30 -7.51 4.81 -7.10
N GLY A 31 -6.52 4.74 -7.99
CA GLY A 31 -5.29 3.96 -7.82
C GLY A 31 -4.56 4.32 -6.52
N LYS A 32 -4.35 5.62 -6.26
CA LYS A 32 -3.76 6.12 -5.01
C LYS A 32 -4.45 5.57 -3.76
N SER A 33 -5.78 5.56 -3.74
CA SER A 33 -6.53 5.04 -2.59
C SER A 33 -6.42 3.52 -2.44
N ALA A 34 -6.32 2.78 -3.55
CA ALA A 34 -6.11 1.34 -3.55
C ALA A 34 -4.69 0.98 -3.09
N ASP A 35 -3.68 1.78 -3.44
CA ASP A 35 -2.31 1.64 -2.94
C ASP A 35 -2.24 1.85 -1.43
N VAL A 36 -2.96 2.86 -0.90
CA VAL A 36 -3.07 3.09 0.55
C VAL A 36 -3.69 1.89 1.27
N TRP A 37 -4.70 1.24 0.68
CA TRP A 37 -5.26 0.00 1.24
C TRP A 37 -4.21 -1.10 1.28
N SER A 38 -3.50 -1.32 0.17
CA SER A 38 -2.44 -2.32 0.05
C SER A 38 -1.32 -2.07 1.07
N LEU A 39 -0.98 -0.80 1.31
CA LEU A 39 -0.04 -0.37 2.35
C LEU A 39 -0.55 -0.72 3.75
N GLY A 40 -1.83 -0.54 4.03
CA GLY A 40 -2.46 -0.96 5.29
C GLY A 40 -2.39 -2.48 5.51
N VAL A 41 -2.62 -3.27 4.46
CA VAL A 41 -2.47 -4.73 4.50
C VAL A 41 -1.03 -5.12 4.77
N MET A 42 -0.08 -4.47 4.08
CA MET A 42 1.36 -4.68 4.27
C MET A 42 1.78 -4.36 5.71
N LEU A 43 1.42 -3.19 6.22
CA LEU A 43 1.75 -2.76 7.58
C LEU A 43 1.21 -3.73 8.64
N TYR A 44 -0.05 -4.15 8.51
CA TYR A 44 -0.62 -5.16 9.40
C TYR A 44 0.21 -6.46 9.35
N THR A 45 0.56 -6.90 8.15
CA THR A 45 1.31 -8.15 7.95
C THR A 45 2.71 -8.08 8.57
N LEU A 46 3.39 -6.94 8.46
CA LEU A 46 4.70 -6.71 9.09
C LEU A 46 4.64 -6.77 10.61
N LEU A 47 3.59 -6.20 11.23
CA LEU A 47 3.49 -6.14 12.69
C LEU A 47 2.90 -7.40 13.32
N VAL A 48 2.01 -8.10 12.61
CA VAL A 48 1.25 -9.24 13.14
C VAL A 48 1.75 -10.58 12.61
N GLY A 49 2.51 -10.59 11.50
CA GLY A 49 3.05 -11.80 10.87
C GLY A 49 2.04 -12.61 10.04
N ARG A 50 0.84 -12.07 9.81
CA ARG A 50 -0.22 -12.70 8.99
C ARG A 50 -1.10 -11.64 8.34
N TYR A 51 -1.87 -12.02 7.33
CA TYR A 51 -2.80 -11.11 6.66
C TYR A 51 -3.98 -10.68 7.56
N PRO A 52 -4.47 -9.43 7.43
CA PRO A 52 -5.66 -8.97 8.14
C PRO A 52 -6.92 -9.72 7.68
N PHE A 53 -6.98 -10.05 6.39
CA PHE A 53 -8.03 -10.85 5.76
C PHE A 53 -7.40 -12.14 5.24
N HIS A 54 -7.80 -13.28 5.78
CA HIS A 54 -7.41 -14.60 5.28
C HIS A 54 -8.59 -15.56 5.47
N ASP A 55 -8.86 -16.36 4.45
CA ASP A 55 -9.75 -17.51 4.47
C ASP A 55 -9.35 -18.47 3.35
N SER A 56 -9.71 -19.74 3.52
CA SER A 56 -9.56 -20.78 2.50
C SER A 56 -10.57 -20.63 1.36
N ASP A 57 -11.77 -20.10 1.66
CA ASP A 57 -12.81 -19.86 0.66
C ASP A 57 -12.74 -18.41 0.14
N PRO A 58 -12.49 -18.19 -1.16
CA PRO A 58 -12.43 -16.85 -1.76
C PRO A 58 -13.69 -16.02 -1.53
N SER A 59 -14.88 -16.63 -1.49
CA SER A 59 -16.14 -15.90 -1.26
C SER A 59 -16.19 -15.30 0.14
N THR A 60 -15.81 -16.09 1.16
CA THR A 60 -15.67 -15.58 2.54
C THR A 60 -14.59 -14.52 2.67
N LEU A 61 -13.44 -14.70 2.01
CA LEU A 61 -12.35 -13.71 1.99
C LEU A 61 -12.85 -12.36 1.44
N PHE A 62 -13.50 -12.37 0.27
CA PHE A 62 -14.05 -11.16 -0.33
C PHE A 62 -15.16 -10.55 0.51
N SER A 63 -15.96 -11.37 1.22
CA SER A 63 -16.95 -10.88 2.18
C SER A 63 -16.29 -10.14 3.35
N LYS A 64 -15.19 -10.67 3.92
CA LYS A 64 -14.44 -10.01 4.99
C LYS A 64 -13.80 -8.70 4.52
N ILE A 65 -13.19 -8.70 3.33
CA ILE A 65 -12.62 -7.49 2.70
C ILE A 65 -13.72 -6.44 2.50
N ARG A 66 -14.86 -6.80 1.89
CA ARG A 66 -15.99 -5.89 1.69
C ARG A 66 -16.58 -5.33 2.97
N ARG A 67 -16.51 -6.09 4.08
CA ARG A 67 -16.97 -5.62 5.39
C ARG A 67 -15.92 -4.79 6.13
N GLY A 68 -14.65 -4.88 5.75
CA GLY A 68 -13.53 -4.25 6.46
C GLY A 68 -13.34 -4.81 7.87
N GLN A 69 -13.73 -6.07 8.10
CA GLN A 69 -13.70 -6.68 9.43
C GLN A 69 -12.39 -7.45 9.64
N PHE A 70 -11.52 -6.92 10.50
CA PHE A 70 -10.27 -7.54 10.90
C PHE A 70 -9.97 -7.25 12.38
N CYS A 71 -9.18 -8.11 13.01
CA CYS A 71 -8.80 -7.97 14.41
C CYS A 71 -7.30 -7.68 14.51
N ILE A 72 -6.94 -6.61 15.22
CA ILE A 72 -5.55 -6.28 15.53
C ILE A 72 -5.25 -6.76 16.96
N PRO A 73 -4.24 -7.62 17.17
CA PRO A 73 -3.87 -8.08 18.51
C PRO A 73 -3.44 -6.95 19.45
N ASP A 74 -3.53 -7.20 20.76
CA ASP A 74 -3.23 -6.19 21.79
C ASP A 74 -1.74 -5.91 21.99
N HIS A 75 -0.85 -6.76 21.48
CA HIS A 75 0.59 -6.49 21.49
C HIS A 75 1.00 -5.36 20.53
N VAL A 76 0.13 -4.98 19.60
CA VAL A 76 0.38 -3.90 18.65
C VAL A 76 0.10 -2.56 19.32
N SER A 77 1.06 -1.62 19.23
CA SER A 77 0.96 -0.32 19.91
C SER A 77 -0.31 0.44 19.52
N PRO A 78 -0.95 1.19 20.45
CA PRO A 78 -2.19 1.91 20.14
C PRO A 78 -2.09 2.83 18.91
N LYS A 79 -0.93 3.49 18.73
CA LYS A 79 -0.64 4.35 17.57
C LYS A 79 -0.58 3.55 16.26
N ALA A 80 0.08 2.37 16.26
CA ALA A 80 0.09 1.49 15.10
C ALA A 80 -1.31 0.99 14.74
N ARG A 81 -2.11 0.60 15.76
CA ARG A 81 -3.50 0.17 15.52
C ARG A 81 -4.36 1.28 14.93
N CYS A 82 -4.14 2.53 15.37
CA CYS A 82 -4.79 3.70 14.82
C CYS A 82 -4.45 3.86 13.34
N LEU A 83 -3.15 3.85 12.99
CA LEU A 83 -2.70 3.97 11.61
C LEU A 83 -3.29 2.88 10.72
N ILE A 84 -3.17 1.61 11.11
CA ILE A 84 -3.73 0.48 10.35
C ILE A 84 -5.23 0.68 10.07
N ARG A 85 -6.01 1.13 11.07
CA ARG A 85 -7.44 1.38 10.89
C ARG A 85 -7.72 2.56 9.96
N SER A 86 -6.87 3.58 9.95
CA SER A 86 -6.98 4.73 9.05
C SER A 86 -6.63 4.36 7.60
N LEU A 87 -5.76 3.37 7.38
CA LEU A 87 -5.41 2.85 6.05
C LEU A 87 -6.47 1.88 5.51
N LEU A 88 -6.97 0.98 6.38
CA LEU A 88 -7.94 -0.06 6.04
C LEU A 88 -9.39 0.43 6.19
N ARG A 89 -9.67 1.71 5.91
CA ARG A 89 -11.03 2.23 5.84
C ARG A 89 -11.72 1.71 4.58
N ARG A 90 -12.98 1.33 4.74
CA ARG A 90 -13.78 0.72 3.69
C ARG A 90 -14.05 1.71 2.56
N GLU A 91 -14.41 2.93 2.95
CA GLU A 91 -14.63 4.05 2.04
C GLU A 91 -13.28 4.67 1.64
N PRO A 92 -12.90 4.68 0.34
CA PRO A 92 -11.61 5.20 -0.10
C PRO A 92 -11.37 6.66 0.29
N SER A 93 -12.44 7.47 0.34
CA SER A 93 -12.36 8.89 0.73
C SER A 93 -12.10 9.12 2.22
N GLU A 94 -12.27 8.10 3.06
CA GLU A 94 -11.92 8.16 4.48
C GLU A 94 -10.49 7.70 4.79
N ARG A 95 -9.76 7.20 3.78
CA ARG A 95 -8.38 6.76 3.95
C ARG A 95 -7.44 7.96 3.99
N LEU A 96 -6.39 7.86 4.80
CA LEU A 96 -5.30 8.83 4.77
C LEU A 96 -4.59 8.78 3.41
N THR A 97 -4.21 9.94 2.90
CA THR A 97 -3.34 10.06 1.73
C THR A 97 -1.89 9.76 2.10
N ALA A 98 -1.06 9.39 1.12
CA ALA A 98 0.36 9.12 1.36
C ALA A 98 1.10 10.23 2.15
N PRO A 99 0.90 11.54 1.87
CA PRO A 99 1.51 12.59 2.69
C PRO A 99 1.00 12.60 4.14
N GLU A 100 -0.29 12.39 4.37
CA GLU A 100 -0.88 12.37 5.72
C GLU A 100 -0.39 11.16 6.55
N ILE A 101 -0.09 10.04 5.87
CA ILE A 101 0.45 8.83 6.50
C ILE A 101 1.82 9.11 7.12
N LEU A 102 2.69 9.84 6.40
CA LEU A 102 4.04 10.18 6.87
C LEU A 102 4.02 11.10 8.11
N LEU A 103 2.96 11.89 8.26
CA LEU A 103 2.75 12.78 9.41
C LEU A 103 2.06 12.08 10.59
N HIS A 104 1.74 10.78 10.48
CA HIS A 104 1.02 10.08 11.54
C HIS A 104 1.92 9.87 12.78
N PRO A 105 1.43 10.13 14.02
CA PRO A 105 2.24 10.05 15.25
C PRO A 105 2.87 8.69 15.56
N TRP A 106 2.52 7.65 14.79
CA TRP A 106 3.15 6.34 14.87
C TRP A 106 4.60 6.39 14.37
N PHE A 107 4.89 7.17 13.33
CA PHE A 107 6.25 7.34 12.83
C PHE A 107 7.11 8.16 13.79
N GLU A 108 6.58 9.24 14.38
CA GLU A 108 7.31 10.02 15.39
C GLU A 108 7.78 9.17 16.58
N ALA A 109 6.93 8.25 17.05
CA ALA A 109 7.25 7.37 18.18
C ALA A 109 8.36 6.34 17.88
N VAL A 110 8.61 6.04 16.60
CA VAL A 110 9.62 5.07 16.15
C VAL A 110 10.92 5.77 15.77
N LEU A 111 10.85 6.99 15.25
CA LEU A 111 12.03 7.78 14.86
C LEU A 111 12.85 8.24 16.06
N GLU A 112 12.24 8.51 17.21
CA GLU A 112 12.95 8.82 18.46
C GLU A 112 13.85 7.68 18.97
N LEU A 113 13.62 6.44 18.53
CA LEU A 113 14.43 5.27 18.92
C LEU A 113 15.67 5.02 18.03
N GLY A 114 16.07 5.99 17.20
CA GLY A 114 17.39 5.99 16.56
C GLY A 114 17.40 6.02 15.04
N TYR A 115 16.42 6.65 14.39
CA TYR A 115 16.66 7.15 13.04
C TYR A 115 17.46 8.44 13.17
N THR A 116 18.78 8.31 13.33
CA THR A 116 19.67 9.35 12.82
C THR A 116 19.35 9.47 11.35
N ASP A 117 18.98 10.68 10.92
CA ASP A 117 18.98 11.08 9.52
C ASP A 117 20.36 10.67 8.98
N GLN A 118 20.44 9.51 8.33
CA GLN A 118 21.40 9.41 7.25
C GLN A 118 20.82 10.40 6.26
N GLU A 119 21.42 11.58 6.19
CA GLU A 119 21.38 12.40 5.01
C GLU A 119 21.61 11.44 3.84
N THR A 120 20.53 10.93 3.23
CA THR A 120 20.59 10.38 1.91
C THR A 120 20.93 11.59 1.09
N GLY A 121 22.24 11.80 0.89
CA GLY A 121 22.76 12.81 0.01
C GLY A 121 21.91 12.78 -1.24
N THR A 122 21.41 13.94 -1.63
CA THR A 122 20.58 14.17 -2.81
C THR A 122 21.38 13.94 -4.11
N ALA A 123 22.25 12.94 -4.14
CA ALA A 123 23.23 12.66 -5.18
C ALA A 123 23.14 11.26 -5.79
N ASP A 124 22.47 10.27 -5.19
CA ASP A 124 22.53 8.89 -5.72
C ASP A 124 21.15 8.26 -5.95
N GLN A 125 20.63 8.47 -7.17
CA GLN A 125 19.83 7.55 -8.01
C GLN A 125 19.08 8.35 -9.10
N ILE A 126 19.82 9.11 -9.92
CA ILE A 126 19.25 9.57 -11.19
C ILE A 126 19.31 8.37 -12.15
N VAL A 127 18.14 7.93 -12.62
CA VAL A 127 18.07 6.92 -13.69
C VAL A 127 18.82 7.49 -14.90
N PRO A 128 19.89 6.85 -15.41
CA PRO A 128 20.58 7.34 -16.58
C PRO A 128 19.63 7.33 -17.79
N GLU A 129 19.47 8.48 -18.44
CA GLU A 129 18.77 8.53 -19.73
C GLU A 129 19.66 7.94 -20.82
N TYR A 130 19.50 6.65 -21.08
CA TYR A 130 20.22 6.00 -22.18
C TYR A 130 19.62 6.41 -23.52
N HIS A 131 20.27 7.34 -24.20
CA HIS A 131 20.06 7.59 -25.62
C HIS A 131 20.84 6.53 -26.39
N GLY A 132 20.22 5.37 -26.60
CA GLY A 132 20.84 4.30 -27.38
C GLY A 132 20.97 4.70 -28.83
N ASP A 133 22.20 4.84 -29.32
CA ASP A 133 22.47 4.55 -30.72
C ASP A 133 22.13 3.07 -30.91
N SER A 134 21.22 2.80 -31.85
CA SER A 134 20.93 1.44 -32.28
C SER A 134 22.22 0.85 -32.83
N ASP A 135 22.86 -0.03 -32.09
CA ASP A 135 23.68 -1.13 -32.57
C ASP A 135 24.29 -1.84 -31.36
N ASP A 136 23.57 -2.85 -30.84
CA ASP A 136 24.08 -4.22 -30.66
C ASP A 136 23.18 -5.03 -29.70
N ILE A 137 21.96 -5.35 -30.15
CA ILE A 137 21.01 -6.22 -29.41
C ILE A 137 21.42 -7.70 -29.55
N SER A 138 22.55 -8.02 -30.20
CA SER A 138 22.95 -9.40 -30.46
C SER A 138 23.73 -10.08 -29.31
N SER A 139 24.11 -9.35 -28.25
CA SER A 139 24.88 -9.92 -27.13
C SER A 139 24.06 -10.28 -25.88
N PHE A 140 22.76 -10.00 -25.85
CA PHE A 140 21.90 -10.22 -24.68
C PHE A 140 21.28 -11.62 -24.56
N PHE A 141 21.48 -12.50 -25.54
CA PHE A 141 21.11 -13.91 -25.44
C PHE A 141 22.34 -14.79 -25.71
N CYS A 142 23.06 -15.12 -24.64
CA CYS A 142 23.88 -16.32 -24.54
C CYS A 142 23.29 -17.19 -23.43
#